data_AF-A0A495JDX3-F1
#
_entry.id   AF-A0A495JDX3-F1
#
_cell.length_a   1.000
_cell.length_b   1.000
_cell.length_c   1.000
_cell.angle_alpha   90.00
_cell.angle_beta   90.00
_cell.angle_gamma   90.00
#
_symmetry.space_group_name_H-M   'P 1'
#
loop_
_entity.id
_entity.type
_entity.pdbx_description
1 polymer ?
#
loop_
_entity_poly.entity_id
_entity_poly.type
_entity_poly.pdbx_seq_one_letter_code
_entity_poly.pdbx_strand_id
1 'polypeptide(L)'
;MPPSRSDAPMSDHSEDRRAQCADSAPYLLGALSPAAVDAFEGHLAGCPACQDACDDIGPAASALGGLSAADVRELLDDRVRDDPDRLDPPTAPRPPASRRRPHGPGFRLPVTVGRSGPFGSDRLPSQSSGPGGPLTGTEKPSHSCLLVRSLARWGRLRLRVVVTLGMLAVLDACAAVVPGYDGE
;
A
#
# COMPACT_ATOMS: atom_id res chain seq x y z
N MET A 1 -41.21 -21.30 -20.88
CA MET A 1 -40.64 -20.45 -19.82
C MET A 1 -39.13 -20.57 -19.88
N PRO A 2 -38.43 -19.56 -20.46
CA PRO A 2 -36.97 -19.53 -20.42
C PRO A 2 -36.49 -19.19 -19.00
N PRO A 3 -35.39 -19.77 -18.52
CA PRO A 3 -34.80 -19.37 -17.24
C PRO A 3 -34.21 -17.96 -17.36
N SER A 4 -34.64 -17.07 -16.47
CA SER A 4 -34.08 -15.73 -16.31
C SER A 4 -32.57 -15.82 -16.10
N ARG A 5 -31.82 -15.46 -17.14
CA ARG A 5 -30.41 -15.09 -17.02
C ARG A 5 -30.32 -13.70 -16.41
N SER A 6 -29.24 -13.49 -15.67
CA SER A 6 -28.62 -12.18 -15.40
C SER A 6 -28.94 -11.53 -14.06
N ASP A 7 -28.58 -12.21 -12.97
CA ASP A 7 -28.01 -11.58 -11.78
C ASP A 7 -26.60 -12.15 -11.59
N ALA A 8 -25.69 -11.83 -12.52
CA ALA A 8 -24.28 -12.06 -12.25
C ALA A 8 -23.84 -10.96 -11.27
N PRO A 9 -23.29 -11.31 -10.09
CA PRO A 9 -22.80 -10.30 -9.16
C PRO A 9 -21.72 -9.50 -9.89
N MET A 10 -21.96 -8.20 -10.05
CA MET A 10 -20.93 -7.24 -10.40
C MET A 10 -19.96 -7.22 -9.22
N SER A 11 -19.03 -8.16 -9.22
CA SER A 11 -17.98 -8.24 -8.21
C SER A 11 -17.29 -6.89 -8.15
N ASP A 12 -17.26 -6.35 -6.95
CA ASP A 12 -16.81 -5.01 -6.66
C ASP A 12 -15.30 -4.92 -6.85
N HIS A 13 -14.88 -4.69 -8.09
CA HIS A 13 -13.49 -4.42 -8.44
C HIS A 13 -12.92 -3.17 -7.73
N SER A 14 -13.70 -2.43 -6.94
CA SER A 14 -13.21 -1.35 -6.10
C SER A 14 -12.59 -1.86 -4.79
N GLU A 15 -13.01 -3.02 -4.27
CA GLU A 15 -12.37 -3.65 -3.12
C GLU A 15 -10.98 -4.19 -3.48
N ASP A 16 -10.85 -4.83 -4.65
CA ASP A 16 -9.55 -5.30 -5.16
C ASP A 16 -8.56 -4.14 -5.35
N ARG A 17 -9.05 -2.99 -5.83
CA ARG A 17 -8.20 -1.78 -5.99
C ARG A 17 -7.77 -1.22 -4.64
N ARG A 18 -8.64 -1.18 -3.64
CA ARG A 18 -8.28 -0.71 -2.28
C ARG A 18 -7.29 -1.65 -1.61
N ALA A 19 -7.44 -2.96 -1.78
CA ALA A 19 -6.49 -3.94 -1.29
C ALA A 19 -5.11 -3.73 -1.90
N GLN A 20 -5.04 -3.52 -3.22
CA GLN A 20 -3.78 -3.24 -3.92
C GLN A 20 -3.11 -1.93 -3.47
N CYS A 21 -3.87 -0.90 -3.08
CA CYS A 21 -3.28 0.34 -2.55
C CYS A 21 -2.61 0.14 -1.17
N ALA A 22 -3.07 -0.84 -0.37
CA ALA A 22 -2.52 -1.11 0.95
C ALA A 22 -1.10 -1.73 0.90
N ASP A 23 -0.67 -2.20 -0.27
CA ASP A 23 0.62 -2.87 -0.45
C ASP A 23 1.83 -1.92 -0.59
N SER A 24 1.61 -0.60 -0.55
CA SER A 24 2.68 0.41 -0.71
C SER A 24 3.78 0.31 0.36
N ALA A 25 3.40 0.15 1.63
CA ALA A 25 4.34 -0.01 2.73
C ALA A 25 5.11 -1.34 2.70
N PRO A 26 4.47 -2.52 2.59
CA PRO A 26 5.20 -3.78 2.51
C PRO A 26 6.05 -3.89 1.24
N TYR A 27 5.66 -3.24 0.13
CA TYR A 27 6.51 -3.14 -1.06
C TYR A 27 7.83 -2.42 -0.76
N LEU A 28 7.78 -1.23 -0.16
CA LEU A 28 8.97 -0.44 0.16
C LEU A 28 9.87 -1.11 1.22
N LEU A 29 9.28 -1.88 2.13
CA LEU A 29 10.02 -2.64 3.16
C LEU A 29 10.52 -4.01 2.67
N GLY A 30 10.23 -4.39 1.41
CA GLY A 30 10.63 -5.70 0.86
C GLY A 30 9.92 -6.89 1.51
N ALA A 31 8.75 -6.68 2.11
CA ALA A 31 7.96 -7.69 2.80
C ALA A 31 6.97 -8.44 1.89
N LEU A 32 6.83 -8.02 0.63
CA LEU A 32 5.98 -8.69 -0.36
C LEU A 32 6.65 -9.96 -0.92
N SER A 33 5.82 -10.95 -1.26
CA SER A 33 6.28 -12.11 -2.03
C SER A 33 6.64 -11.71 -3.46
N PRO A 34 7.50 -12.48 -4.16
CA PRO A 34 7.89 -12.14 -5.54
C PRO A 34 6.70 -11.98 -6.50
N ALA A 35 5.69 -12.84 -6.37
CA ALA A 35 4.47 -12.76 -7.18
C ALA A 35 3.63 -11.51 -6.85
N ALA A 36 3.59 -11.10 -5.57
CA ALA A 36 2.90 -9.88 -5.15
C ALA A 36 3.64 -8.62 -5.60
N VAL A 37 4.98 -8.65 -5.66
CA VAL A 37 5.79 -7.56 -6.22
C VAL A 37 5.43 -7.32 -7.68
N ASP A 38 5.40 -8.36 -8.52
CA ASP A 38 5.06 -8.21 -9.94
C ASP A 38 3.64 -7.64 -10.14
N ALA A 39 2.68 -8.12 -9.36
CA ALA A 39 1.31 -7.61 -9.40
C ALA A 39 1.22 -6.13 -8.97
N PHE A 40 1.90 -5.77 -7.87
CA PHE A 40 1.90 -4.41 -7.36
C PHE A 40 2.64 -3.44 -8.30
N GLU A 41 3.74 -3.86 -8.92
CA GLU A 41 4.43 -3.04 -9.93
C GLU A 41 3.56 -2.79 -11.17
N GLY A 42 2.78 -3.78 -11.60
CA GLY A 42 1.79 -3.62 -12.66
C GLY A 42 0.72 -2.59 -12.28
N HIS A 43 0.23 -2.62 -11.04
CA HIS A 43 -0.72 -1.64 -10.51
C HIS A 43 -0.10 -0.24 -10.39
N LEU A 44 1.12 -0.13 -9.84
CA LEU A 44 1.86 1.11 -9.68
C LEU A 44 2.03 1.85 -11.00
N ALA A 45 2.27 1.14 -12.11
CA ALA A 45 2.42 1.76 -13.43
C ALA A 45 1.18 2.54 -13.89
N GLY A 46 -0.02 2.19 -13.40
CA GLY A 46 -1.29 2.77 -13.80
C GLY A 46 -2.03 3.56 -12.71
N CYS A 47 -1.56 3.53 -11.46
CA CYS A 47 -2.25 4.13 -10.33
C CYS A 47 -1.45 5.30 -9.71
N PRO A 48 -1.81 6.57 -9.98
CA PRO A 48 -1.09 7.72 -9.43
C PRO A 48 -1.17 7.80 -7.91
N ALA A 49 -2.31 7.41 -7.31
CA ALA A 49 -2.46 7.42 -5.85
C ALA A 49 -1.45 6.50 -5.14
N CYS A 50 -1.11 5.35 -5.74
CA CYS A 50 -0.10 4.45 -5.19
C CYS A 50 1.32 4.97 -5.42
N GLN A 51 1.55 5.71 -6.51
CA GLN A 51 2.83 6.41 -6.73
C GLN A 51 3.04 7.48 -5.66
N ASP A 52 2.02 8.33 -5.43
CA ASP A 52 2.05 9.36 -4.39
C ASP A 52 2.25 8.74 -2.99
N ALA A 53 1.56 7.64 -2.67
CA ALA A 53 1.74 6.93 -1.41
C ALA A 53 3.17 6.36 -1.26
N CYS A 54 3.77 5.83 -2.33
CA CYS A 54 5.15 5.39 -2.32
C CYS A 54 6.14 6.56 -2.15
N ASP A 55 5.86 7.71 -2.76
CA ASP A 55 6.67 8.92 -2.61
C ASP A 55 6.59 9.50 -1.18
N ASP A 56 5.41 9.47 -0.57
CA ASP A 56 5.19 9.91 0.82
C ASP A 56 5.92 9.02 1.84
N ILE A 57 5.87 7.70 1.65
CA ILE A 57 6.44 6.71 2.58
C ILE A 57 7.94 6.47 2.29
N GLY A 58 8.39 6.70 1.06
CA GLY A 58 9.74 6.41 0.57
C GLY A 58 10.88 6.95 1.45
N PRO A 59 10.86 8.22 1.90
CA PRO A 59 11.89 8.77 2.79
C PRO A 59 11.99 8.03 4.13
N ALA A 60 10.85 7.68 4.73
CA ALA A 60 10.81 6.94 5.99
C ALA A 60 11.32 5.50 5.81
N ALA A 61 10.88 4.81 4.76
CA ALA A 61 11.37 3.47 4.43
C ALA A 61 12.88 3.48 4.14
N SER A 62 13.39 4.51 3.46
CA SER A 62 14.82 4.66 3.18
C SER A 62 15.64 4.89 4.45
N ALA A 63 15.13 5.69 5.39
CA ALA A 63 15.77 5.88 6.69
C ALA A 63 15.85 4.57 7.49
N LEU A 64 14.80 3.75 7.42
CA LEU A 64 14.78 2.42 8.05
C LEU A 64 15.74 1.42 7.36
N GLY A 65 15.90 1.49 6.04
CA GLY A 65 16.80 0.61 5.30
C GLY A 65 18.28 0.81 5.62
N GLY A 66 18.66 1.92 6.24
CA GLY A 66 20.01 2.17 6.74
C GLY A 66 20.31 1.53 8.10
N LEU A 67 19.29 1.03 8.80
CA LEU A 67 19.46 0.41 10.11
C LEU A 67 19.84 -1.06 9.95
N SER A 68 20.91 -1.46 10.64
CA SER A 68 21.24 -2.87 10.79
C SER A 68 20.28 -3.53 11.78
N ALA A 69 20.21 -4.87 11.75
CA ALA A 69 19.44 -5.62 12.73
C ALA A 69 19.94 -5.42 14.17
N ALA A 70 21.21 -5.03 14.37
CA ALA A 70 21.74 -4.68 15.68
C ALA A 70 21.19 -3.32 16.15
N ASP A 71 21.20 -2.31 15.29
CA ASP A 71 20.67 -0.97 15.60
C ASP A 71 19.18 -1.03 15.93
N VAL A 72 18.41 -1.86 15.21
CA VAL A 72 16.99 -2.06 15.49
C VAL A 72 16.79 -2.73 16.85
N ARG A 73 17.64 -3.70 17.23
CA ARG A 73 17.55 -4.34 18.56
C ARG A 73 17.92 -3.37 19.67
N GLU A 74 18.98 -2.59 19.49
CA GLU A 74 19.39 -1.56 20.46
C GLU A 74 18.28 -0.53 20.71
N LEU A 75 17.66 -0.02 19.65
CA LEU A 75 16.51 0.89 19.74
C LEU A 75 15.30 0.28 20.45
N LEU A 76 15.09 -1.04 20.31
CA LEU A 76 14.02 -1.75 20.99
C LEU A 76 14.37 -2.00 22.47
N ASP A 77 15.63 -2.31 22.77
CA ASP A 77 16.12 -2.55 24.12
C ASP A 77 16.14 -1.25 24.96
N ASP A 78 16.54 -0.12 24.38
CA ASP A 78 16.52 1.19 25.07
C ASP A 78 15.10 1.60 25.48
N ARG A 79 14.10 1.35 24.63
CA ARG A 79 12.69 1.58 24.98
C ARG A 79 12.19 0.75 26.15
N VAL A 80 12.77 -0.43 26.38
CA VAL A 80 12.42 -1.28 27.53
C VAL A 80 13.10 -0.76 28.81
N ARG A 81 14.24 -0.07 28.69
CA ARG A 81 15.02 0.43 29.83
C ARG A 81 14.58 1.81 30.31
N ASP A 82 14.11 2.67 29.42
CA ASP A 82 13.67 4.05 29.72
C ASP A 82 12.21 4.17 30.18
N ASP A 83 11.54 3.07 30.49
CA ASP A 83 10.18 3.07 31.06
C ASP A 83 10.17 2.61 32.54
N PRO A 84 10.92 3.26 33.47
CA PRO A 84 10.84 2.97 34.90
C PRO A 84 9.50 3.42 35.51
N ASP A 85 8.71 4.17 34.73
CA ASP A 85 7.43 4.77 35.09
C ASP A 85 6.30 4.28 34.17
N ARG A 86 6.40 3.03 33.66
CA ARG A 86 5.24 2.29 33.19
C ARG A 86 4.33 2.05 34.39
N LEU A 87 3.62 3.11 34.78
CA LEU A 87 2.45 3.10 35.62
C LEU A 87 1.66 1.87 35.20
N ASP A 88 1.43 0.97 36.15
CA ASP A 88 0.55 -0.17 35.96
C ASP A 88 -0.60 0.27 35.05
N PRO A 89 -0.90 -0.46 33.96
CA PRO A 89 -1.93 -0.08 33.01
C PRO A 89 -3.12 0.39 33.83
N PRO A 90 -3.59 1.64 33.69
CA PRO A 90 -4.49 2.28 34.65
C PRO A 90 -5.58 1.27 34.88
N THR A 91 -5.59 0.68 36.10
CA THR A 91 -6.41 -0.51 36.38
C THR A 91 -7.79 -0.12 35.92
N ALA A 92 -8.22 -0.69 34.78
CA ALA A 92 -9.38 -0.17 34.07
C ALA A 92 -10.48 -0.13 35.13
N PRO A 93 -11.09 1.04 35.40
CA PRO A 93 -12.04 1.18 36.49
C PRO A 93 -13.03 0.05 36.32
N ARG A 94 -13.00 -0.87 37.28
CA ARG A 94 -13.69 -2.15 37.21
C ARG A 94 -15.12 -1.80 36.81
N PRO A 95 -15.59 -2.20 35.61
CA PRO A 95 -16.91 -1.79 35.17
C PRO A 95 -17.87 -2.16 36.28
N PRO A 96 -18.68 -1.20 36.80
CA PRO A 96 -19.55 -1.47 37.93
C PRO A 96 -20.34 -2.71 37.56
N ALA A 97 -20.20 -3.77 38.38
CA ALA A 97 -20.72 -5.09 38.10
C ALA A 97 -22.11 -4.92 37.49
N SER A 98 -22.22 -5.23 36.19
CA SER A 98 -23.46 -5.05 35.46
C SER A 98 -24.53 -5.72 36.31
N ARG A 99 -25.42 -4.91 36.90
CA ARG A 99 -26.58 -5.42 37.60
C ARG A 99 -27.30 -6.22 36.54
N ARG A 100 -27.19 -7.55 36.64
CA ARG A 100 -27.92 -8.50 35.80
C ARG A 100 -29.35 -8.00 35.77
N ARG A 101 -29.75 -7.36 34.66
CA ARG A 101 -31.15 -7.03 34.45
C ARG A 101 -31.86 -8.38 34.44
N PRO A 102 -32.86 -8.59 35.31
CA PRO A 102 -33.68 -9.78 35.23
C PRO A 102 -34.19 -9.89 33.78
N HIS A 103 -33.96 -11.03 33.14
CA HIS A 103 -34.60 -11.35 31.88
C HIS A 103 -36.10 -11.43 32.12
N GLY A 104 -36.79 -10.30 31.91
CA GLY A 104 -38.23 -10.28 31.76
C GLY A 104 -38.61 -10.93 30.43
N PRO A 105 -39.64 -11.78 30.38
CA PRO A 105 -40.08 -12.40 29.15
C PRO A 105 -40.80 -11.38 28.27
N GLY A 106 -40.32 -11.25 27.02
CA GLY A 106 -41.15 -10.91 25.88
C GLY A 106 -41.52 -9.43 25.69
N PHE A 107 -40.72 -8.72 24.88
CA PHE A 107 -41.29 -7.73 23.96
C PHE A 107 -40.75 -8.00 22.56
N ARG A 108 -41.61 -8.62 21.74
CA ARG A 108 -41.44 -8.65 20.28
C ARG A 108 -41.72 -7.24 19.77
N LEU A 109 -40.71 -6.57 19.21
CA LEU A 109 -40.96 -5.37 18.43
C LEU A 109 -41.25 -5.75 16.98
N PRO A 110 -42.20 -5.08 16.31
CA PRO A 110 -42.55 -5.34 14.92
C PRO A 110 -41.43 -4.88 13.99
N VAL A 111 -41.03 -5.78 13.08
CA VAL A 111 -40.23 -5.47 11.90
C VAL A 111 -41.03 -4.49 11.04
N THR A 112 -40.58 -3.24 10.97
CA THR A 112 -41.02 -2.31 9.94
C THR A 112 -40.17 -2.54 8.69
N VAL A 113 -40.77 -3.21 7.70
CA VAL A 113 -40.23 -3.28 6.34
C VAL A 113 -40.30 -1.87 5.74
N GLY A 114 -39.16 -1.17 5.76
CA GLY A 114 -38.95 0.11 5.09
C GLY A 114 -38.94 -0.09 3.57
N ARG A 115 -40.09 0.20 2.97
CA ARG A 115 -40.42 0.24 1.55
C ARG A 115 -39.42 1.09 0.75
N SER A 116 -38.72 0.47 -0.18
CA SER A 116 -37.99 1.11 -1.27
C SER A 116 -38.93 1.98 -2.11
N GLY A 117 -38.56 3.25 -2.30
CA GLY A 117 -39.13 4.12 -3.32
C GLY A 117 -38.07 4.43 -4.39
N PRO A 118 -38.41 4.39 -5.70
CA PRO A 118 -37.64 5.09 -6.72
C PRO A 118 -38.04 6.58 -6.72
N PHE A 119 -37.47 7.41 -7.62
CA PHE A 119 -37.64 8.88 -7.76
C PHE A 119 -36.67 9.73 -6.91
N GLY A 120 -35.87 10.65 -7.45
CA GLY A 120 -35.79 11.20 -8.79
C GLY A 120 -34.40 11.77 -9.06
N SER A 121 -33.91 11.53 -10.27
CA SER A 121 -32.75 12.20 -10.85
C SER A 121 -33.27 13.40 -11.62
N ASP A 122 -33.22 14.59 -11.02
CA ASP A 122 -33.44 15.85 -11.72
C ASP A 122 -32.61 16.94 -11.06
N ARG A 123 -31.41 17.21 -11.59
CA ARG A 123 -30.93 18.56 -11.88
C ARG A 123 -29.57 18.56 -12.57
N LEU A 124 -29.64 18.91 -13.84
CA LEU A 124 -28.56 19.41 -14.69
C LEU A 124 -27.95 20.69 -14.08
N PRO A 125 -26.62 20.89 -14.16
CA PRO A 125 -26.06 22.21 -14.29
C PRO A 125 -25.95 22.59 -15.77
N SER A 126 -26.51 23.76 -16.08
CA SER A 126 -26.47 24.45 -17.37
C SER A 126 -25.08 24.47 -17.99
N GLN A 127 -24.97 23.90 -19.19
CA GLN A 127 -23.87 24.18 -20.11
C GLN A 127 -24.20 25.48 -20.84
N SER A 128 -23.52 26.57 -20.46
CA SER A 128 -23.51 27.79 -21.25
C SER A 128 -22.46 27.66 -22.36
N SER A 129 -22.95 27.45 -23.58
CA SER A 129 -22.15 27.58 -24.80
C SER A 129 -21.72 29.04 -24.99
N GLY A 130 -20.43 29.30 -24.90
CA GLY A 130 -19.79 30.52 -25.39
C GLY A 130 -18.86 30.18 -26.55
N PRO A 131 -19.02 30.78 -27.74
CA PRO A 131 -18.05 30.68 -28.82
C PRO A 131 -17.05 31.84 -28.70
N GLY A 132 -15.75 31.56 -28.56
CA GLY A 132 -14.76 32.62 -28.66
C GLY A 132 -13.36 32.27 -28.17
N GLY A 133 -12.46 32.02 -29.12
CA GLY A 133 -11.03 32.27 -28.94
C GLY A 133 -10.11 31.06 -29.17
N PRO A 134 -9.41 30.98 -30.31
CA PRO A 134 -8.21 30.15 -30.41
C PRO A 134 -7.08 30.86 -29.67
N LEU A 135 -6.95 30.60 -28.37
CA LEU A 135 -5.70 30.84 -27.66
C LEU A 135 -4.86 29.60 -27.84
N THR A 136 -3.88 29.70 -28.74
CA THR A 136 -2.73 28.79 -28.83
C THR A 136 -1.92 28.90 -27.54
N GLY A 137 -2.45 28.34 -26.46
CA GLY A 137 -1.71 28.03 -25.26
C GLY A 137 -0.83 26.84 -25.59
N THR A 138 0.43 27.11 -25.90
CA THR A 138 1.50 26.12 -25.77
C THR A 138 1.58 25.75 -24.29
N GLU A 139 0.73 24.81 -23.86
CA GLU A 139 0.92 24.09 -22.61
C GLU A 139 2.24 23.34 -22.74
N LYS A 140 3.29 23.97 -22.20
CA LYS A 140 4.58 23.34 -21.98
C LYS A 140 4.29 22.13 -21.09
N PRO A 141 4.57 20.89 -21.53
CA PRO A 141 4.47 19.74 -20.65
C PRO A 141 5.40 20.01 -19.46
N SER A 142 4.82 20.07 -18.26
CA SER A 142 5.55 20.29 -17.02
C SER A 142 6.72 19.31 -16.94
N HIS A 143 7.93 19.85 -17.07
CA HIS A 143 9.19 19.10 -17.09
C HIS A 143 9.41 18.26 -15.81
N SER A 144 8.63 18.52 -14.76
CA SER A 144 8.56 17.79 -13.51
C SER A 144 8.09 16.32 -13.69
N CYS A 145 7.14 16.02 -14.56
CA CYS A 145 6.64 14.64 -14.73
C CYS A 145 7.63 13.73 -15.50
N LEU A 146 8.53 14.29 -16.30
CA LEU A 146 9.52 13.51 -17.07
C LEU A 146 10.75 13.11 -16.24
N LEU A 147 11.06 13.88 -15.18
CA LEU A 147 12.17 13.56 -14.26
C LEU A 147 11.81 12.40 -13.31
N VAL A 148 10.57 12.34 -12.80
CA VAL A 148 10.12 11.26 -11.90
C VAL A 148 10.10 9.90 -12.62
N ARG A 149 9.62 9.87 -13.87
CA ARG A 149 9.68 8.66 -14.72
C ARG A 149 11.11 8.22 -15.06
N SER A 150 12.05 9.17 -15.14
CA SER A 150 13.47 8.83 -15.37
C SER A 150 14.12 8.24 -14.12
N LEU A 151 13.80 8.72 -12.93
CA LEU A 151 14.36 8.19 -11.67
C LEU A 151 13.84 6.78 -11.34
N ALA A 152 12.57 6.48 -11.60
CA ALA A 152 12.01 5.13 -11.47
C ALA A 152 12.70 4.11 -12.42
N ARG A 153 13.16 4.57 -13.59
CA ARG A 153 13.95 3.75 -14.52
C ARG A 153 15.41 3.59 -14.06
N TRP A 154 15.96 4.57 -13.34
CA TRP A 154 17.34 4.53 -12.82
C TRP A 154 17.50 3.65 -11.57
N GLY A 155 16.46 3.49 -10.75
CA GLY A 155 16.46 2.59 -9.59
C GLY A 155 16.64 1.11 -9.97
N ARG A 156 15.92 0.64 -11.00
CA ARG A 156 16.05 -0.74 -11.51
C ARG A 156 17.41 -1.01 -12.17
N LEU A 157 18.03 0.00 -12.76
CA LEU A 157 19.38 -0.10 -13.32
C LEU A 157 20.43 -0.20 -12.21
N ARG A 158 20.32 0.58 -11.13
CA ARG A 158 21.25 0.48 -9.99
C ARG A 158 21.15 -0.86 -9.26
N LEU A 159 19.94 -1.38 -9.04
CA LEU A 159 19.77 -2.68 -8.38
C LEU A 159 20.34 -3.82 -9.25
N ARG A 160 20.06 -3.82 -10.56
CA ARG A 160 20.63 -4.81 -11.48
C ARG A 160 22.16 -4.70 -11.56
N VAL A 161 22.70 -3.50 -11.64
CA VAL A 161 24.16 -3.27 -11.68
C VAL A 161 24.84 -3.73 -10.39
N VAL A 162 24.27 -3.43 -9.23
CA VAL A 162 24.81 -3.88 -7.92
C VAL A 162 24.75 -5.40 -7.79
N VAL A 163 23.64 -6.03 -8.20
CA VAL A 163 23.51 -7.50 -8.18
C VAL A 163 24.50 -8.16 -9.15
N THR A 164 24.68 -7.63 -10.37
CA THR A 164 25.65 -8.18 -11.33
C THR A 164 27.10 -7.97 -10.88
N LEU A 165 27.43 -6.82 -10.28
CA LEU A 165 28.77 -6.57 -9.74
C LEU A 165 29.07 -7.45 -8.53
N GLY A 166 28.07 -7.67 -7.65
CA GLY A 166 28.20 -8.61 -6.53
C GLY A 166 28.43 -10.05 -7.00
N MET A 167 27.68 -10.54 -7.99
CA MET A 167 27.88 -11.86 -8.60
C MET A 167 29.28 -12.00 -9.23
N LEU A 168 29.76 -10.98 -9.95
CA LEU A 168 31.11 -10.98 -10.54
C LEU A 168 32.20 -11.01 -9.46
N ALA A 169 32.05 -10.25 -8.38
CA ALA A 169 33.00 -10.26 -7.26
C ALA A 169 33.05 -11.62 -6.57
N VAL A 170 31.91 -12.30 -6.41
CA VAL A 170 31.86 -13.67 -5.87
C VAL A 170 32.53 -14.67 -6.81
N LEU A 171 32.31 -14.56 -8.12
CA LEU A 171 32.97 -15.43 -9.11
C LEU A 171 34.49 -15.23 -9.16
N ASP A 172 34.96 -13.99 -9.05
CA ASP A 172 36.39 -13.66 -9.00
C ASP A 172 37.04 -14.21 -7.71
N ALA A 173 36.37 -14.06 -6.57
CA ALA A 173 36.80 -14.66 -5.31
C ALA A 173 36.83 -16.19 -5.38
N CYS A 174 35.87 -16.84 -6.04
CA CYS A 174 35.88 -18.28 -6.26
C CYS A 174 37.00 -18.72 -7.21
N ALA A 175 37.32 -17.94 -8.24
CA ALA A 175 38.41 -18.23 -9.16
C ALA A 175 39.79 -18.11 -8.48
N ALA A 176 39.95 -17.15 -7.57
CA ALA A 176 41.16 -17.00 -6.76
C ALA A 176 41.37 -18.11 -5.72
N VAL A 177 40.31 -18.85 -5.36
CA VAL A 177 40.34 -19.93 -4.37
C VAL A 177 40.60 -21.31 -5.02
N VAL A 178 40.80 -21.41 -6.34
CA VAL A 178 41.25 -22.67 -6.95
C VAL A 178 42.74 -22.86 -6.61
N PRO A 179 43.10 -23.74 -5.67
CA PRO A 179 44.50 -24.05 -5.41
C PRO A 179 45.02 -24.82 -6.61
N GLY A 180 46.24 -24.51 -7.04
CA GLY A 180 46.90 -25.14 -8.19
C GLY A 180 46.67 -26.64 -8.22
N TYR A 181 45.93 -27.08 -9.24
CA TYR A 181 45.89 -28.47 -9.64
C TYR A 181 47.21 -28.73 -10.37
N ASP A 182 48.28 -28.97 -9.61
CA ASP A 182 49.53 -29.49 -10.16
C ASP A 182 49.26 -30.93 -10.61
N GLY A 183 49.09 -31.09 -11.92
CA GLY A 183 49.01 -32.39 -12.57
C GLY A 183 50.40 -32.99 -12.68
N GLU A 184 50.64 -34.05 -11.91
CA GLU A 184 51.65 -35.06 -12.22
C GLU A 184 51.20 -35.96 -13.39
#